data_AF-A0A7S2WCC5-F1
#
_entry.id   AF-A0A7S2WCC5-F1
#
_cell.length_a   1.000
_cell.length_b   1.000
_cell.length_c   1.000
_cell.angle_alpha   90.00
_cell.angle_beta   90.00
_cell.angle_gamma   90.00
#
_symmetry.space_group_name_H-M   'P 1'
#
loop_
_entity.id
_entity.type
_entity.pdbx_description
1 polymer ?
#
loop_
_entity_poly.entity_id
_entity_poly.type
_entity_poly.pdbx_seq_one_letter_code
_entity_poly.pdbx_strand_id
1 'polypeptide(L)'
;KAAELKLWCEQVQNFDLLKQAFESTTGFGKLIAVQPTVAGKNVYLRLKCFSGDAMGMNMISKGTLAVIDLLRTVFPTLIILALSGNLCTDKKATAINWMEGRGKSI
;
A
#
# COMPACT_ATOMS: atom_id res chain seq x y z
N LYS A 1 5.13 12.91 -12.59
CA LYS A 1 3.96 12.03 -12.41
C LYS A 1 4.27 10.73 -11.67
N ALA A 2 4.84 9.67 -12.27
CA ALA A 2 5.12 8.43 -11.52
C ALA A 2 6.13 8.64 -10.37
N ALA A 3 7.25 9.31 -10.65
CA ALA A 3 8.24 9.71 -9.65
C ALA A 3 7.71 10.75 -8.64
N GLU A 4 6.78 11.59 -9.06
CA GLU A 4 6.15 12.61 -8.22
C GLU A 4 5.21 11.98 -7.19
N LEU A 5 4.42 10.98 -7.60
CA LEU A 5 3.61 10.19 -6.68
C LEU A 5 4.49 9.42 -5.68
N LYS A 6 5.62 8.87 -6.14
CA LYS A 6 6.61 8.25 -5.25
C LYS A 6 7.07 9.23 -4.17
N LEU A 7 7.59 10.39 -4.58
CA LEU A 7 8.07 11.42 -3.66
C LEU A 7 6.98 11.93 -2.74
N TRP A 8 5.74 12.07 -3.24
CA TRP A 8 4.59 12.48 -2.45
C TRP A 8 4.29 11.49 -1.33
N CYS A 9 4.29 10.19 -1.62
CA CYS A 9 4.09 9.13 -0.62
C CYS A 9 5.21 9.03 0.42
N GLU A 10 6.43 9.47 0.08
CA GLU A 10 7.60 9.46 0.98
C GLU A 10 7.62 10.63 1.98
N GLN A 11 6.80 11.67 1.77
CA GLN A 11 6.69 12.79 2.72
C GLN A 11 5.88 12.37 3.95
N VAL A 12 6.42 12.67 5.15
CA VAL A 12 5.82 12.31 6.45
C VAL A 12 4.37 12.79 6.58
N GLN A 13 4.10 14.05 6.24
CA GLN A 13 2.77 14.64 6.28
C GLN A 13 1.73 13.89 5.41
N ASN A 14 2.16 13.38 4.26
CA ASN A 14 1.29 12.65 3.34
C ASN A 14 1.14 11.20 3.79
N PHE A 15 2.18 10.62 4.37
CA PHE A 15 2.09 9.31 5.00
C PHE A 15 1.03 9.31 6.11
N ASP A 16 0.95 10.37 6.93
CA ASP A 16 -0.09 10.49 7.96
C ASP A 16 -1.50 10.55 7.37
N LEU A 17 -1.69 11.25 6.24
CA LEU A 17 -2.96 11.25 5.50
C LEU A 17 -3.32 9.86 4.97
N LEU A 18 -2.35 9.16 4.37
CA LEU A 18 -2.53 7.79 3.87
C LEU A 18 -2.87 6.83 5.01
N LYS A 19 -2.21 7.01 6.16
CA LYS A 19 -2.46 6.23 7.37
C LYS A 19 -3.87 6.48 7.91
N GLN A 20 -4.29 7.74 8.03
CA GLN A 20 -5.65 8.07 8.47
C GLN A 20 -6.72 7.48 7.52
N ALA A 21 -6.51 7.58 6.21
CA ALA A 21 -7.42 6.98 5.23
C ALA A 21 -7.49 5.46 5.38
N PHE A 22 -6.35 4.78 5.55
CA PHE A 22 -6.32 3.33 5.77
C PHE A 22 -7.03 2.94 7.09
N GLU A 23 -6.66 3.58 8.20
CA GLU A 23 -7.15 3.27 9.54
C GLU A 23 -8.63 3.64 9.73
N SER A 24 -9.18 4.58 8.93
CA SER A 24 -10.62 4.85 8.92
C SER A 24 -11.48 3.63 8.52
N THR A 25 -10.90 2.67 7.81
CA THR A 25 -11.61 1.47 7.33
C THR A 25 -11.60 0.30 8.31
N THR A 26 -10.78 0.37 9.37
CA THR A 26 -10.54 -0.75 10.29
C THR A 26 -10.13 -0.27 11.69
N GLY A 27 -10.75 -0.80 12.74
CA GLY A 27 -10.37 -0.50 14.13
C GLY A 27 -9.10 -1.22 14.60
N PHE A 28 -8.70 -2.31 13.93
CA PHE A 28 -7.56 -3.14 14.33
C PHE A 28 -6.33 -2.96 13.45
N GLY A 29 -6.55 -2.57 12.19
CA GLY A 29 -5.49 -2.47 11.21
C GLY A 29 -4.69 -1.19 11.38
N LYS A 30 -3.36 -1.28 11.34
CA LYS A 30 -2.47 -0.10 11.37
C LYS A 30 -1.60 -0.05 10.14
N LEU A 31 -1.47 1.11 9.51
CA LEU A 31 -0.52 1.27 8.42
C LEU A 31 0.88 1.46 9.00
N ILE A 32 1.80 0.54 8.68
CA ILE A 32 3.18 0.54 9.18
C ILE A 32 4.08 1.31 8.21
N ALA A 33 3.97 1.01 6.91
CA ALA A 33 4.80 1.64 5.89
C ALA A 33 4.11 1.60 4.52
N VAL A 34 4.46 2.56 3.67
CA VAL A 34 4.13 2.56 2.24
C VAL A 34 5.44 2.58 1.46
N GLN A 35 5.65 1.59 0.61
CA GLN A 35 6.84 1.47 -0.23
C GLN A 35 6.46 1.62 -1.71
N PRO A 36 6.54 2.84 -2.26
CA PRO A 36 6.34 3.08 -3.68
C PRO A 36 7.53 2.64 -4.54
N THR A 37 7.29 1.76 -5.51
CA THR A 37 8.28 1.34 -6.52
C THR A 37 7.85 1.80 -7.91
N VAL A 38 8.69 2.53 -8.62
CA VAL A 38 8.41 3.04 -9.97
C VAL A 38 9.02 2.12 -11.01
N ALA A 39 8.22 1.74 -12.02
CA ALA A 39 8.67 0.99 -13.19
C ALA A 39 8.19 1.71 -14.45
N GLY A 40 9.06 2.57 -15.01
CA GLY A 40 8.71 3.43 -16.14
C GLY A 40 7.54 4.36 -15.79
N LYS A 41 6.40 4.18 -16.49
CA LYS A 41 5.18 4.95 -16.24
C LYS A 41 4.28 4.37 -15.14
N ASN A 42 4.55 3.13 -14.71
CA ASN A 42 3.76 2.44 -13.71
C ASN A 42 4.34 2.69 -12.31
N VAL A 43 3.47 2.76 -11.31
CA VAL A 43 3.87 2.79 -9.90
C VAL A 43 3.19 1.65 -9.18
N TYR A 44 3.98 0.89 -8.43
CA TYR A 44 3.53 -0.18 -7.56
C TYR A 44 3.64 0.30 -6.11
N LEU A 45 2.50 0.36 -5.42
CA LEU A 45 2.45 0.74 -4.02
C LEU A 45 2.36 -0.52 -3.17
N ARG A 46 3.38 -0.78 -2.36
CA ARG A 46 3.35 -1.84 -1.35
C ARG A 46 2.97 -1.25 0.00
N LEU A 47 1.77 -1.59 0.46
CA LEU A 47 1.28 -1.21 1.78
C LEU A 47 1.64 -2.30 2.79
N LYS A 48 2.42 -1.95 3.80
CA LYS A 48 2.74 -2.81 4.95
C LYS A 48 1.83 -2.42 6.09
N CYS A 49 0.95 -3.34 6.48
CA CYS A 49 -0.06 -3.09 7.51
C CYS A 49 -0.02 -4.18 8.59
N PHE A 50 -0.30 -3.78 9.82
CA PHE A 50 -0.61 -4.69 10.91
C PHE A 50 -2.09 -5.07 10.83
N SER A 51 -2.44 -6.34 11.06
CA SER A 51 -3.83 -6.83 11.01
C SER A 51 -4.29 -7.52 12.30
N GLY A 52 -3.57 -7.33 13.41
CA GLY A 52 -3.84 -8.05 14.65
C GLY A 52 -3.65 -9.55 14.46
N ASP A 53 -4.62 -10.31 14.97
CA ASP A 53 -4.64 -11.79 14.88
C ASP A 53 -5.26 -12.31 13.58
N ALA A 54 -5.88 -11.43 12.79
CA ALA A 54 -6.45 -11.81 11.51
C ALA A 54 -5.36 -11.97 10.44
N MET A 55 -5.54 -12.92 9.52
CA MET A 55 -4.72 -13.02 8.31
C MET A 55 -4.75 -11.71 7.48
N GLY A 56 -5.85 -10.95 7.56
CA GLY A 56 -5.88 -9.55 7.15
C GLY A 56 -6.13 -9.28 5.66
N MET A 57 -6.23 -10.28 4.79
CA MET A 57 -6.37 -10.04 3.33
C MET A 57 -7.54 -9.10 2.96
N ASN A 58 -8.74 -9.35 3.48
CA ASN A 58 -9.92 -8.51 3.17
C ASN A 58 -9.79 -7.10 3.78
N MET A 59 -9.28 -7.03 5.01
CA MET A 59 -9.08 -5.77 5.72
C MET A 59 -8.07 -4.87 4.99
N ILE A 60 -6.94 -5.45 4.59
CA ILE A 60 -5.89 -4.74 3.84
C ILE A 60 -6.43 -4.31 2.48
N SER A 61 -7.22 -5.15 1.79
CA SER A 61 -7.79 -4.78 0.49
C SER A 61 -8.76 -3.61 0.60
N LYS A 62 -9.61 -3.58 1.63
CA LYS A 62 -10.52 -2.46 1.90
C LYS A 62 -9.78 -1.17 2.26
N GLY A 63 -8.76 -1.26 3.12
CA GLY A 63 -7.94 -0.11 3.46
C GLY A 63 -7.12 0.42 2.27
N THR A 64 -6.66 -0.48 1.40
CA THR A 64 -5.98 -0.11 0.15
C THR A 64 -6.90 0.68 -0.78
N LEU A 65 -8.17 0.29 -0.89
CA LEU A 65 -9.15 1.05 -1.68
C LEU A 65 -9.32 2.48 -1.16
N ALA A 66 -9.49 2.67 0.15
CA ALA A 66 -9.62 4.01 0.73
C ALA A 66 -8.37 4.87 0.52
N VAL A 67 -7.18 4.27 0.61
CA VAL A 67 -5.92 4.94 0.29
C VAL A 67 -5.88 5.36 -1.18
N ILE A 68 -6.34 4.51 -2.10
CA ILE A 68 -6.33 4.85 -3.52
C ILE A 68 -7.36 5.94 -3.84
N ASP A 69 -8.52 5.93 -3.20
CA ASP A 69 -9.53 6.99 -3.38
C ASP A 69 -8.98 8.34 -2.91
N LEU A 70 -8.21 8.39 -1.82
CA LEU A 70 -7.47 9.59 -1.41
C LEU A 70 -6.40 9.98 -2.44
N LEU A 71 -5.64 9.02 -2.99
CA LEU A 71 -4.65 9.33 -4.03
C LEU A 71 -5.28 9.86 -5.32
N ARG A 72 -6.51 9.46 -5.64
CA ARG A 72 -7.26 9.96 -6.82
C ARG A 72 -7.68 11.42 -6.66
N THR A 73 -7.98 11.90 -5.45
CA THR A 73 -8.32 13.31 -5.23
C THR A 73 -7.09 14.21 -5.41
N VAL A 74 -5.90 13.72 -5.03
CA VAL A 74 -4.64 14.45 -5.19
C VAL A 74 -4.11 14.34 -6.62
N PHE A 75 -4.20 13.16 -7.23
CA PHE A 75 -3.72 12.86 -8.57
C PHE A 75 -4.87 12.39 -9.47
N PRO A 76 -5.68 13.30 -10.04
CA PRO A 76 -6.85 12.93 -10.85
C PRO A 76 -6.49 12.17 -12.13
N THR A 77 -5.24 12.26 -12.60
CA THR A 77 -4.76 11.49 -13.77
C THR A 77 -4.35 10.06 -13.44
N LEU A 78 -4.50 9.61 -12.19
CA LEU A 78 -4.09 8.28 -11.75
C LEU A 78 -5.11 7.22 -12.21
N ILE A 79 -4.62 6.22 -12.94
CA ILE A 79 -5.42 5.09 -13.40
C ILE A 79 -5.05 3.87 -12.56
N ILE A 80 -6.04 3.28 -11.89
CA ILE A 80 -5.85 2.00 -11.19
C ILE A 80 -5.89 0.89 -12.23
N LEU A 81 -4.77 0.19 -12.40
CA LEU A 81 -4.72 -1.00 -13.26
C LEU A 81 -5.20 -2.24 -12.51
N ALA A 82 -4.76 -2.44 -11.27
CA ALA A 82 -5.16 -3.55 -10.42
C ALA A 82 -4.93 -3.22 -8.95
N LEU A 83 -5.77 -3.76 -8.07
CA LEU A 83 -5.58 -3.73 -6.61
C LEU A 83 -4.38 -4.61 -6.17
N SER A 84 -4.14 -5.71 -6.88
CA SER A 84 -3.00 -6.59 -6.65
C SER A 84 -2.13 -6.64 -7.90
N GLY A 85 -1.04 -5.88 -7.90
CA GLY A 85 -0.06 -5.84 -8.99
C GLY A 85 1.04 -6.92 -8.88
N ASN A 86 0.80 -8.02 -8.16
CA ASN A 86 1.80 -9.03 -7.76
C ASN A 86 2.98 -8.51 -6.90
N LEU A 87 3.02 -7.23 -6.51
CA LEU A 87 4.07 -6.69 -5.62
C LEU A 87 3.82 -6.96 -4.13
N CYS A 88 2.58 -7.25 -3.72
CA CYS A 88 2.27 -7.85 -2.41
C CYS A 88 2.73 -9.33 -2.32
N THR A 89 2.98 -9.88 -3.50
CA THR A 89 3.14 -11.28 -3.90
C THR A 89 2.49 -12.29 -2.95
N ASP A 90 1.17 -12.45 -3.10
CA ASP A 90 0.41 -13.54 -2.50
C ASP A 90 0.58 -14.82 -3.31
N LYS A 91 0.90 -15.94 -2.64
CA LYS A 91 0.96 -17.29 -3.21
C LYS A 91 1.90 -17.48 -4.41
N LYS A 92 2.92 -16.62 -4.56
CA LYS A 92 3.98 -16.76 -5.56
C LYS A 92 5.35 -16.52 -4.92
N ALA A 93 6.34 -17.32 -5.32
CA ALA A 93 7.70 -17.17 -4.84
C ALA A 93 8.31 -15.86 -5.37
N THR A 94 8.83 -15.02 -4.47
CA THR A 94 9.47 -13.74 -4.81
C THR A 94 10.58 -13.38 -3.83
N ALA A 95 11.67 -12.82 -4.36
CA ALA A 95 12.79 -12.31 -3.58
C ALA A 95 12.38 -11.17 -2.63
N ILE A 96 11.36 -10.38 -2.99
CA ILE A 96 10.85 -9.28 -2.17
C ILE A 96 10.26 -9.79 -0.84
N ASN A 97 9.55 -10.92 -0.85
CA ASN A 97 9.03 -11.53 0.36
C ASN A 97 10.16 -12.09 1.24
N TRP A 98 11.22 -12.59 0.62
CA TRP A 98 12.39 -13.12 1.33
C TRP A 98 13.20 -12.01 2.02
N MET A 99 13.45 -10.89 1.32
CA MET A 99 14.28 -9.80 1.87
C MET A 99 13.52 -8.90 2.86
N GLU A 100 12.26 -8.58 2.59
CA GLU A 100 11.52 -7.59 3.39
C GLU A 100 10.48 -8.20 4.34
N GLY A 101 10.33 -9.53 4.28
CA GLY A 101 9.35 -10.29 5.04
C GLY A 101 7.92 -10.13 4.49
N ARG A 102 7.04 -11.05 4.89
CA ARG A 102 5.59 -11.02 4.64
C ARG A 102 4.86 -11.73 5.78
N GLY A 103 3.96 -11.02 6.47
CA GLY A 103 3.29 -11.56 7.65
C GLY A 103 4.22 -11.57 8.88
N LYS A 104 4.23 -12.67 9.63
CA LYS A 104 5.14 -12.84 10.78
C LYS A 104 6.49 -13.35 10.27
N SER A 105 7.56 -12.61 10.54
CA SER A 105 8.94 -13.10 10.39
C SER A 105 9.36 -13.66 11.75
N ILE A 106 9.75 -14.93 11.79
CA ILE A 106 10.18 -15.67 13.00
C ILE A 106 11.60 -16.15 12.76
#